data_AF-A0A2X3ERN2-F1
#
_entry.id   AF-A0A2X3ERN2-F1
#
_cell.length_a   1.000
_cell.length_b   1.000
_cell.length_c   1.000
_cell.angle_alpha   90.00
_cell.angle_beta   90.00
_cell.angle_gamma   90.00
#
_symmetry.space_group_name_H-M   'P 1'
#
loop_
_entity.id
_entity.type
_entity.pdbx_description
1 polymer ?
#
loop_
_entity_poly.entity_id
_entity_poly.type
_entity_poly.pdbx_seq_one_letter_code
_entity_poly.pdbx_strand_id
1 'polypeptide(L)' 'MPLAFCGLPMNFMPYESDADWVITGVPFDMATSGRAGGRHGPAAIRQVSITLPGSTTVSRGTSICASA' A
#
# COMPACT_ATOMS: atom_id res chain seq x y z
N MET A 1 -12.87 0.48 4.60
CA MET A 1 -11.59 0.65 5.30
C MET A 1 -10.48 0.10 4.41
N PRO A 2 -9.47 0.90 4.04
CA PRO A 2 -8.34 0.42 3.22
C PRO A 2 -7.52 -0.60 4.01
N LEU A 3 -7.19 -1.73 3.38
CA LEU A 3 -6.29 -2.72 4.00
C LEU A 3 -4.84 -2.26 3.94
N ALA A 4 -4.05 -2.63 4.94
CA ALA A 4 -2.61 -2.44 4.89
C ALA A 4 -1.94 -3.53 4.05
N PHE A 5 -0.78 -3.23 3.49
CA PHE A 5 0.02 -4.22 2.75
C PHE A 5 0.73 -5.18 3.72
N CYS A 6 0.66 -6.49 3.46
CA CYS A 6 1.28 -7.56 4.29
C CYS A 6 0.99 -7.45 5.80
N GLY A 7 -0.15 -6.88 6.20
CA GLY A 7 -0.47 -6.67 7.62
C GLY A 7 0.41 -5.63 8.33
N LEU A 8 1.18 -4.82 7.59
CA LEU A 8 1.99 -3.72 8.14
C LEU A 8 1.11 -2.65 8.81
N PRO A 9 1.64 -1.86 9.76
CA PRO A 9 0.89 -0.78 10.36
C PRO A 9 0.51 0.27 9.30
N MET A 10 -0.75 0.72 9.36
CA MET A 10 -1.21 1.86 8.56
C MET A 10 -0.75 3.16 9.21
N ASN A 11 0.01 3.98 8.49
CA ASN A 11 0.40 5.31 8.92
C ASN A 11 -0.20 6.36 7.97
N PHE A 12 -0.64 7.49 8.51
CA PHE A 12 -1.15 8.63 7.73
C PHE A 12 -0.23 9.85 7.80
N MET A 13 0.78 9.81 8.66
CA MET A 13 1.80 10.83 8.84
C MET A 13 3.19 10.21 8.60
N PRO A 14 3.53 9.83 7.35
CA PRO A 14 4.80 9.17 7.04
C PRO A 14 6.02 10.05 7.37
N TYR A 15 5.87 11.38 7.35
CA TYR A 15 6.96 12.32 7.66
C TYR A 15 7.36 12.33 9.14
N GLU A 16 6.46 11.92 10.03
CA GLU A 16 6.71 11.81 11.47
C GLU A 16 7.11 10.37 11.88
N SER A 17 7.24 9.48 10.89
CA SER A 17 7.51 8.06 11.12
C SER A 17 8.99 7.75 11.11
N ASP A 18 9.45 6.94 12.07
CA ASP A 18 10.78 6.32 12.05
C ASP A 18 10.89 5.14 11.06
N ALA A 19 10.12 5.19 9.97
CA ALA A 19 10.03 4.09 9.01
C ALA A 19 11.13 4.21 7.96
N ASP A 20 11.85 3.11 7.71
CA ASP A 20 12.93 3.09 6.70
C ASP A 20 12.38 3.17 5.27
N TRP A 21 11.14 2.71 5.06
CA TRP A 21 10.47 2.68 3.78
C TRP A 21 8.95 2.76 3.92
N VAL A 22 8.32 3.27 2.86
CA VAL A 22 6.87 3.51 2.81
C VAL A 22 6.27 2.83 1.60
N ILE A 23 5.19 2.07 1.82
CA ILE A 23 4.37 1.52 0.75
C ILE A 23 3.17 2.41 0.55
N THR A 24 3.09 3.05 -0.61
CA THR A 24 1.92 3.82 -1.03
C THR A 24 1.32 3.24 -2.31
N GLY A 25 0.00 3.28 -2.40
CA GLY A 25 -0.73 2.90 -3.60
C GLY A 25 -1.29 4.14 -4.28
N VAL A 26 -1.02 4.31 -5.57
CA VAL A 26 -1.60 5.41 -6.37
C VAL A 26 -2.64 4.80 -7.32
N PRO A 27 -3.95 4.94 -7.04
CA PRO A 27 -5.01 4.36 -7.87
C PRO A 27 -5.27 5.22 -9.12
N PHE A 28 -4.35 5.18 -10.08
CA PHE A 28 -4.41 5.99 -11.30
C PHE A 28 -4.38 5.12 -12.56
N ASP A 29 -5.33 5.32 -13.47
CA ASP A 29 -5.30 4.71 -14.81
C ASP A 29 -5.70 5.64 -15.96
N MET A 30 -5.84 6.95 -15.72
CA MET A 30 -6.27 7.89 -16.78
C MET A 30 -5.24 8.02 -17.93
N ALA A 31 -4.00 7.62 -17.70
CA ALA A 31 -2.98 7.55 -18.76
C ALA A 31 -3.01 6.24 -19.59
N THR A 32 -3.94 5.31 -19.31
CA THR A 32 -4.03 4.06 -20.08
C THR A 32 -4.77 4.29 -21.40
N SER A 33 -4.16 3.91 -22.52
CA SER A 33 -4.77 3.98 -23.88
C SER A 33 -5.45 2.68 -24.31
N GLY A 34 -5.31 1.61 -23.51
CA GLY A 34 -5.88 0.29 -23.74
C GLY A 34 -6.96 -0.05 -22.73
N ARG A 35 -6.80 -1.18 -22.03
CA ARG A 35 -7.79 -1.63 -21.04
C ARG A 35 -7.64 -0.87 -19.72
N ALA A 36 -8.71 -0.17 -19.32
CA ALA A 36 -8.82 0.45 -18.01
C ALA A 36 -8.83 -0.59 -16.87
N GLY A 37 -8.49 -0.18 -15.65
CA GLY A 37 -8.53 -1.03 -14.46
C GLY A 37 -7.34 -0.92 -13.53
N GLY A 38 -6.24 -0.26 -13.95
CA GLY A 38 -5.03 -0.09 -13.15
C GLY A 38 -5.27 0.55 -11.78
N ARG A 39 -6.29 1.42 -11.68
CA ARG A 39 -6.71 2.06 -10.42
C ARG A 39 -7.13 1.08 -9.33
N HIS A 40 -7.57 -0.13 -9.68
CA HIS A 40 -7.96 -1.17 -8.73
C HIS A 40 -6.75 -2.00 -8.23
N GLY A 41 -5.60 -1.88 -8.90
CA GLY A 41 -4.39 -2.64 -8.58
C GLY A 41 -3.92 -2.47 -7.14
N PRO A 42 -3.79 -1.24 -6.61
CA PRO A 42 -3.34 -1.03 -5.23
C PRO A 42 -4.22 -1.71 -4.17
N ALA A 43 -5.54 -1.77 -4.39
CA ALA A 43 -6.46 -2.45 -3.50
C ALA A 43 -6.35 -3.99 -3.67
N ALA A 44 -6.28 -4.47 -4.91
CA ALA A 44 -6.14 -5.90 -5.21
C ALA A 44 -4.85 -6.49 -4.61
N ILE A 45 -3.72 -5.79 -4.72
CA ILE A 45 -2.44 -6.23 -4.16
C ILE A 45 -2.53 -6.33 -2.63
N ARG A 46 -3.18 -5.37 -1.96
CA ARG A 46 -3.36 -5.39 -0.50
C ARG A 46 -4.19 -6.60 -0.05
N GLN A 47 -5.27 -6.92 -0.76
CA GLN A 47 -6.11 -8.09 -0.49
C GLN A 47 -5.32 -9.40 -0.54
N VAL A 48 -4.50 -9.58 -1.59
CA VAL A 48 -3.73 -10.83 -1.74
C VAL A 48 -2.49 -10.89 -0.86
N SER A 49 -1.98 -9.75 -0.41
CA SER A 49 -0.75 -9.67 0.41
C SER A 49 -0.90 -10.19 1.84
N ILE A 50 -2.13 -10.44 2.33
CA ILE A 50 -2.41 -10.84 3.72
C ILE A 50 -1.80 -12.20 4.10
N THR A 51 -1.57 -13.08 3.11
CA THR A 51 -0.98 -14.41 3.33
C THR A 51 0.54 -14.38 3.36
N LEU A 52 1.15 -13.25 2.97
CA LEU A 52 2.59 -13.07 3.03
C LEU A 52 2.98 -12.66 4.46
N PRO A 53 4.04 -13.24 5.04
CA PRO A 53 4.49 -12.84 6.37
C PRO A 53 4.98 -11.39 6.37
N GLY A 54 4.24 -10.51 7.04
CA GLY A 54 4.70 -9.18 7.41
C GLY A 54 5.68 -9.28 8.56
N SER A 55 6.98 -9.24 8.27
CA SER A 55 8.01 -9.18 9.32
C SER A 55 8.14 -7.75 9.83
N THR A 56 7.49 -7.44 10.96
CA THR A 56 7.70 -6.20 11.73
C THR A 56 8.99 -6.25 12.57
N THR A 57 9.72 -7.36 12.57
CA THR A 57 10.81 -7.63 13.50
C THR A 57 12.19 -7.18 12.97
N VAL A 58 12.35 -6.93 11.66
CA VAL A 58 13.66 -6.56 11.06
C VAL A 58 13.59 -5.32 10.15
N SER A 59 12.45 -5.01 9.55
CA SER A 59 12.29 -3.81 8.72
C SER A 59 11.22 -2.89 9.30
N ARG A 60 11.55 -1.63 9.62
CA ARG A 60 10.59 -0.63 10.12
C ARG A 60 9.74 -0.09 8.96
N GLY A 61 9.09 -0.95 8.20
CA GLY A 61 8.24 -0.55 7.07
C GLY A 61 6.85 -0.10 7.52
N THR A 62 6.29 0.91 6.86
CA THR A 62 4.88 1.30 7.07
C THR A 62 4.10 1.36 5.75
N SER A 63 2.79 1.12 5.82
CA SER A 63 1.87 1.23 4.69
C SER A 63 1.04 2.49 4.83
N ILE A 64 0.91 3.28 3.77
CA ILE A 64 -0.01 4.41 3.71
C ILE A 64 -1.05 4.18 2.61
N CYS A 65 -2.25 4.73 2.82
CA CYS A 65 -3.30 4.76 1.81
C CYS A 65 -3.36 6.20 1.26
N ALA A 66 -2.98 6.38 0.00
CA ALA A 66 -3.36 7.56 -0.75
C ALA A 66 -4.66 7.19 -1.49
N SER A 67 -5.79 7.23 -0.78
CA SER A 67 -7.09 7.09 -1.42
C SER A 67 -7.35 8.32 -2.28
N ALA A 68 -7.52 8.11 -3.58
CA ALA A 68 -8.23 9.05 -4.45
C ALA A 68 -9.70 9.13 -4.06
#